data_AF-D8LEX6-F1
#
_entry.id   AF-D8LEX6-F1
#
_cell.length_a   1.000
_cell.length_b   1.000
_cell.length_c   1.000
_cell.angle_alpha   90.00
_cell.angle_beta   90.00
_cell.angle_gamma   90.00
#
_symmetry.space_group_name_H-M   'P 1'
#
loop_
_entity.id
_entity.type
_entity.pdbx_description
1 polymer ?
#
loop_
_entity_poly.entity_id
_entity_poly.type
_entity_poly.pdbx_seq_one_letter_code
_entity_poly.pdbx_strand_id
1 'polypeptide(L)'
;MHPKDHIGGAGFVSDHFAHNNPTIIASKRIRHDLKSKDDRDPTSVFGNNRGVPIPEKLEAAEYRELSVGGLRFELQKIHAHQPGDLFIFLDKSVPENAAAGIDTSVFMVVDTVFPGWIPLFPTNLNPDVASYYEAMDVILGYDFDVLMAGHLTRMGTKADVQLNRDLFADILEGATAGFAAVSQADVGAGTAVSDPTNPNAGNVWLLFTELIARQTDMCAAYVLDSASRGRDWLAEVAGVDLTLRTQHTQTPQQPPLGSKTPTGVVRTAFKFW
;
A
#
# COMPACT_ATOMS: atom_id res chain seq x y z
N MET A 1 -9.16 2.82 2.86
CA MET A 1 -9.00 2.20 4.19
C MET A 1 -8.04 3.10 4.93
N HIS A 2 -8.33 3.55 6.16
CA HIS A 2 -7.31 4.25 6.95
C HIS A 2 -6.47 3.18 7.64
N PRO A 3 -5.13 3.25 7.61
CA PRO A 3 -4.34 2.30 8.34
C PRO A 3 -4.46 2.60 9.84
N LYS A 4 -5.47 2.00 10.47
CA LYS A 4 -5.69 2.02 11.93
C LYS A 4 -4.49 1.42 12.69
N ASP A 5 -3.69 0.64 12.00
CA ASP A 5 -2.40 0.09 12.39
C ASP A 5 -1.32 1.17 12.60
N HIS A 6 -1.37 2.33 11.93
CA HIS A 6 -0.41 3.42 12.14
C HIS A 6 -0.89 4.51 13.12
N ILE A 7 -2.19 4.80 13.14
CA ILE A 7 -2.74 5.90 13.97
C ILE A 7 -3.60 5.44 15.14
N GLY A 8 -4.00 4.17 15.18
CA GLY A 8 -5.01 3.67 16.13
C GLY A 8 -4.54 3.67 17.59
N GLY A 9 -3.24 3.79 17.83
CA GLY A 9 -2.66 3.95 19.17
C GLY A 9 -2.41 5.41 19.58
N ALA A 10 -2.67 6.38 18.71
CA ALA A 10 -2.30 7.78 18.95
C ALA A 10 -3.02 8.42 20.16
N GLY A 11 -4.22 7.93 20.52
CA GLY A 11 -4.92 8.37 21.73
C GLY A 11 -4.09 8.11 22.99
N PHE A 12 -3.55 6.90 23.13
CA PHE A 12 -2.71 6.54 24.28
C PHE A 12 -1.42 7.38 24.36
N VAL A 13 -0.80 7.66 23.21
CA VAL A 13 0.40 8.50 23.14
C VAL A 13 0.08 9.94 23.51
N SER A 14 -1.00 10.50 22.95
CA SER A 14 -1.44 11.86 23.25
C SER A 14 -1.80 12.04 24.72
N ASP A 15 -2.51 11.09 25.32
CA ASP A 15 -2.88 11.13 26.74
C ASP A 15 -1.64 11.08 27.64
N HIS A 16 -0.67 10.21 27.31
CA HIS A 16 0.59 10.11 28.05
C HIS A 16 1.39 11.42 28.02
N PHE A 17 1.44 12.08 26.86
CA PHE A 17 2.18 13.32 26.65
C PHE A 17 1.33 14.59 26.80
N ALA A 18 0.11 14.51 27.35
CA ALA A 18 -0.82 15.65 27.39
C ALA A 18 -0.22 16.91 28.05
N HIS A 19 0.63 16.74 29.07
CA HIS A 19 1.34 17.83 29.75
C HIS A 19 2.31 18.62 28.84
N ASN A 20 2.75 18.02 27.73
CA ASN A 20 3.63 18.65 26.74
C ASN A 20 2.85 19.30 25.58
N ASN A 21 1.52 19.21 25.58
CA ASN A 21 0.65 19.73 24.52
C ASN A 21 1.13 19.34 23.10
N PRO A 22 1.16 18.03 22.78
CA PRO A 22 1.77 17.55 21.56
C PRO A 22 1.02 18.04 20.32
N THR A 23 1.77 18.49 19.30
CA THR A 23 1.21 18.79 17.98
C THR A 23 0.98 17.50 17.20
N ILE A 24 -0.21 17.36 16.62
CA ILE A 24 -0.61 16.16 15.88
C ILE A 24 -0.84 16.52 14.42
N ILE A 25 -0.01 15.95 13.56
CA ILE A 25 0.07 16.31 12.15
C ILE A 25 -0.38 15.12 11.31
N ALA A 26 -1.26 15.37 10.35
CA ALA A 26 -1.65 14.40 9.34
C ALA A 26 -2.16 15.12 8.09
N SER A 27 -2.36 14.37 7.00
CA SER A 27 -2.89 14.97 5.77
C SER A 27 -4.32 15.46 5.95
N LYS A 28 -4.72 16.43 5.11
CA LYS A 28 -6.11 16.95 5.08
C LYS A 28 -7.15 15.84 4.97
N ARG A 29 -6.85 14.77 4.22
CA ARG A 29 -7.72 13.60 4.07
C ARG A 29 -7.85 12.83 5.39
N ILE A 30 -6.72 12.53 6.03
CA ILE A 30 -6.71 11.81 7.31
C ILE A 30 -7.56 12.54 8.35
N ARG A 31 -7.35 13.86 8.46
CA ARG A 31 -8.14 14.70 9.34
C ARG A 31 -9.64 14.69 9.02
N HIS A 32 -10.02 14.77 7.74
CA HIS A 32 -11.42 14.74 7.33
C HIS A 32 -12.08 13.40 7.69
N ASP A 33 -11.40 12.29 7.40
CA ASP A 33 -11.89 10.95 7.68
C ASP A 33 -12.06 10.71 9.19
N LEU A 34 -11.08 11.14 10.01
CA LEU A 34 -11.21 11.06 11.47
C LEU A 34 -12.38 11.88 11.99
N LYS A 35 -12.55 13.13 11.52
CA LYS A 35 -13.67 14.00 11.91
C LYS A 35 -15.03 13.41 11.57
N SER A 36 -15.17 12.80 10.39
CA SER A 36 -16.44 12.19 9.97
C SER A 36 -16.82 10.95 10.78
N LYS A 37 -15.85 10.36 11.49
CA LYS A 37 -16.00 9.14 12.29
C LYS A 37 -15.84 9.39 13.79
N ASP A 38 -15.76 10.64 14.22
CA ASP A 38 -15.65 11.02 15.64
C ASP A 38 -17.02 10.98 16.33
N ASP A 39 -17.70 9.83 16.23
CA ASP A 39 -19.00 9.57 16.84
C ASP A 39 -18.91 9.33 18.35
N ARG A 40 -17.69 9.07 18.87
CA ARG A 40 -17.38 8.69 20.26
C ARG A 40 -18.23 7.53 20.79
N ASP A 41 -18.82 6.75 19.88
CA ASP A 41 -19.59 5.58 20.24
C ASP A 41 -18.59 4.42 20.50
N PRO A 42 -18.46 3.95 21.75
CA PRO A 42 -17.52 2.88 22.08
C PRO A 42 -17.84 1.55 21.38
N THR A 43 -19.08 1.40 20.87
CA THR A 43 -19.55 0.22 20.15
C THR A 43 -19.39 0.32 18.64
N SER A 44 -19.06 1.50 18.11
CA SER A 44 -18.88 1.73 16.68
C SER A 44 -17.59 1.08 16.18
N VAL A 45 -17.72 0.00 15.42
CA VAL A 45 -16.57 -0.68 14.78
C VAL A 45 -15.88 0.20 13.72
N PHE A 46 -16.60 1.18 13.18
CA PHE A 46 -16.12 2.12 12.18
C PHE A 46 -15.76 3.50 12.75
N GLY A 47 -16.21 3.81 13.97
CA GLY A 47 -15.97 5.07 14.66
C GLY A 47 -14.57 5.20 15.24
N ASN A 48 -14.30 6.38 15.80
CA ASN A 48 -13.07 6.73 16.50
C ASN A 48 -13.10 6.27 17.97
N ASN A 49 -13.50 5.03 18.23
CA ASN A 49 -13.65 4.50 19.58
C ASN A 49 -12.32 4.35 20.36
N ARG A 50 -11.17 4.47 19.67
CA ARG A 50 -9.83 4.44 20.26
C ARG A 50 -9.33 5.83 20.69
N GLY A 51 -10.14 6.87 20.54
CA GLY A 51 -9.77 8.23 20.93
C GLY A 51 -8.57 8.77 20.15
N VAL A 52 -8.45 8.43 18.84
CA VAL A 52 -7.42 9.03 17.98
C VAL A 52 -7.67 10.53 17.95
N PRO A 53 -6.72 11.38 18.39
CA PRO A 53 -6.95 12.80 18.41
C PRO A 53 -7.11 13.34 16.99
N ILE A 54 -7.93 14.37 16.83
CA ILE A 54 -8.13 15.00 15.54
C ILE A 54 -6.91 15.85 15.20
N PRO A 55 -6.18 15.57 14.10
CA PRO A 55 -4.99 16.32 13.73
C PRO A 55 -5.29 17.79 13.42
N GLU A 56 -4.27 18.63 13.56
CA GLU A 56 -4.32 20.01 13.14
C GLU A 56 -4.55 20.12 11.63
N LYS A 57 -5.17 21.23 11.20
CA LYS A 57 -5.41 21.45 9.79
C LYS A 57 -4.13 22.02 9.18
N LEU A 58 -3.39 21.19 8.44
CA LEU A 58 -2.31 21.67 7.59
C LEU A 58 -2.85 22.45 6.38
N GLU A 59 -2.39 23.67 6.18
CA GLU A 59 -2.50 24.49 4.99
C GLU A 59 -1.45 24.12 3.94
N ALA A 60 -1.63 24.58 2.71
CA ALA A 60 -0.77 24.19 1.58
C ALA A 60 0.72 24.53 1.82
N ALA A 61 0.99 25.67 2.46
CA ALA A 61 2.35 26.10 2.79
C ALA A 61 3.04 25.23 3.85
N GLU A 62 2.27 24.53 4.69
CA GLU A 62 2.79 23.67 5.77
C GLU A 62 3.22 22.29 5.25
N TYR A 63 2.90 21.95 4.00
CA TYR A 63 3.44 20.77 3.30
C TYR A 63 4.80 21.06 2.63
N ARG A 64 5.67 21.82 3.28
CA ARG A 64 7.04 22.01 2.78
C ARG A 64 8.07 21.92 3.86
N GLU A 65 7.85 22.59 4.99
CA GLU A 65 8.84 22.65 6.05
C GLU A 65 8.16 22.61 7.41
N LEU A 66 8.69 21.77 8.29
CA LEU A 66 8.21 21.56 9.64
C LEU A 66 9.40 21.67 10.60
N SER A 67 9.27 22.47 11.66
CA SER A 67 10.28 22.57 12.72
C SER A 67 9.75 21.94 14.00
N VAL A 68 10.39 20.88 14.51
CA VAL A 68 9.99 20.17 15.73
C VAL A 68 11.22 19.92 16.59
N GLY A 69 11.20 20.39 17.84
CA GLY A 69 12.31 20.15 18.79
C GLY A 69 13.66 20.73 18.34
N GLY A 70 13.66 21.77 17.50
CA GLY A 70 14.88 22.36 16.93
C GLY A 70 15.39 21.67 15.67
N LEU A 71 14.78 20.55 15.26
CA LEU A 71 15.06 19.88 13.99
C LEU A 71 14.15 20.43 12.88
N ARG A 72 14.65 20.39 11.64
CA ARG A 72 13.93 20.76 10.43
C ARG A 72 13.65 19.54 9.58
N PHE A 73 12.39 19.39 9.22
CA PHE A 73 11.90 18.32 8.37
C PHE A 73 11.23 18.92 7.15
N GLU A 74 11.42 18.27 6.01
CA GLU A 74 10.53 18.44 4.88
C GLU A 74 9.33 17.50 5.05
N LEU A 75 8.14 18.00 4.78
CA LEU A 75 6.90 17.23 4.84
C LEU A 75 6.12 17.54 3.58
N GLN A 76 6.00 16.64 2.61
CA GLN A 76 5.16 16.88 1.44
C GLN A 76 4.15 15.78 1.20
N LYS A 77 3.14 16.10 0.39
CA LYS A 77 2.19 15.10 -0.11
C LYS A 77 2.85 14.25 -1.18
N ILE A 78 2.52 12.97 -1.14
CA ILE A 78 2.86 11.99 -2.16
C ILE A 78 1.62 11.14 -2.44
N HIS A 79 1.44 10.76 -3.70
CA HIS A 79 0.38 9.84 -4.07
C HIS A 79 0.96 8.42 -4.09
N ALA A 80 1.28 7.92 -2.90
CA ALA A 80 1.96 6.65 -2.72
C ALA A 80 0.97 5.53 -2.40
N HIS A 81 1.07 4.86 -1.24
CA HIS A 81 0.15 3.81 -0.81
C HIS A 81 -1.34 4.18 -0.92
N GLN A 82 -1.70 5.44 -0.66
CA GLN A 82 -3.05 5.99 -0.84
C GLN A 82 -3.04 7.49 -1.19
N PRO A 83 -4.14 8.00 -1.80
CA PRO A 83 -4.25 9.43 -2.07
C PRO A 83 -4.13 10.27 -0.79
N GLY A 84 -3.18 11.19 -0.78
CA GLY A 84 -2.95 12.09 0.35
C GLY A 84 -2.01 11.54 1.42
N ASP A 85 -1.21 10.53 1.09
CA ASP A 85 -0.04 10.18 1.89
C ASP A 85 0.94 11.35 1.98
N LEU A 86 1.76 11.30 3.01
CA LEU A 86 2.84 12.24 3.25
C LEU A 86 4.15 11.47 3.30
N PHE A 87 5.23 12.07 2.81
CA PHE A 87 6.57 11.68 3.23
C PHE A 87 7.13 12.73 4.19
N ILE A 88 8.05 12.28 5.04
CA ILE A 88 8.87 13.13 5.90
C ILE A 88 10.32 12.91 5.51
N PHE A 89 11.07 13.98 5.28
CA PHE A 89 12.49 13.91 5.01
C PHE A 89 13.27 14.73 6.04
N LEU A 90 14.19 14.08 6.73
CA LEU A 90 15.17 14.69 7.62
C LEU A 90 16.51 14.69 6.90
N ASP A 91 16.96 15.85 6.45
CA ASP A 91 18.26 15.99 5.78
C ASP A 91 19.35 16.35 6.78
N LYS A 92 20.38 15.52 6.89
CA LYS A 92 21.55 15.79 7.74
C LYS A 92 22.33 17.03 7.29
N SER A 93 22.20 17.44 6.03
CA SER A 93 22.92 18.59 5.46
C SER A 93 22.33 19.94 5.90
N VAL A 94 21.09 19.94 6.41
CA VAL A 94 20.44 21.16 6.93
C VAL A 94 21.17 21.62 8.20
N PRO A 95 21.60 22.90 8.30
CA PRO A 95 22.44 23.39 9.39
C PRO A 95 21.89 23.11 10.79
N GLU A 96 20.58 23.26 11.00
CA GLU A 96 19.92 23.00 12.27
C GLU A 96 19.99 21.50 12.66
N ASN A 97 19.83 20.61 11.68
CA ASN A 97 19.93 19.16 11.89
C ASN A 97 21.38 18.76 12.18
N ALA A 98 22.33 19.27 11.40
CA ALA A 98 23.75 19.04 11.63
C ALA A 98 24.20 19.54 13.01
N ALA A 99 23.76 20.73 13.42
CA ALA A 99 24.06 21.29 14.75
C ALA A 99 23.45 20.47 15.90
N ALA A 100 22.32 19.80 15.65
CA ALA A 100 21.72 18.83 16.57
C ALA A 100 22.42 17.46 16.57
N GLY A 101 23.48 17.28 15.79
CA GLY A 101 24.27 16.04 15.73
C GLY A 101 23.65 14.96 14.83
N ILE A 102 22.71 15.32 13.95
CA ILE A 102 22.17 14.39 12.96
C ILE A 102 23.23 14.14 11.88
N ASP A 103 23.65 12.88 11.74
CA ASP A 103 24.67 12.43 10.78
C ASP A 103 24.11 11.47 9.70
N THR A 104 22.80 11.24 9.72
CA THR A 104 22.09 10.37 8.77
C THR A 104 20.85 11.07 8.22
N SER A 105 20.68 11.01 6.89
CA SER A 105 19.49 11.50 6.23
C SER A 105 18.42 10.41 6.20
N VAL A 106 17.22 10.74 6.68
CA VAL A 106 16.11 9.80 6.82
C VAL A 106 14.97 10.21 5.91
N PHE A 107 14.54 9.30 5.04
CA PHE A 107 13.30 9.43 4.30
C PHE A 107 12.25 8.50 4.91
N MET A 108 11.09 9.02 5.28
CA MET A 108 9.98 8.23 5.82
C MET A 108 8.79 8.32 4.87
N VAL A 109 8.35 7.16 4.40
CA VAL A 109 7.10 7.01 3.62
C VAL A 109 6.50 5.66 3.95
N VAL A 110 5.29 5.70 4.46
CA VAL A 110 4.65 4.52 5.05
C VAL A 110 3.98 3.69 3.96
N ASP A 111 4.11 2.37 4.07
CA ASP A 111 3.38 1.35 3.28
C ASP A 111 3.60 1.42 1.76
N THR A 112 4.67 2.08 1.33
CA THR A 112 4.95 2.31 -0.08
C THR A 112 6.05 1.38 -0.59
N VAL A 113 7.14 1.27 0.17
CA VAL A 113 8.28 0.40 -0.13
C VAL A 113 8.34 -0.66 0.96
N PHE A 114 8.61 -1.91 0.62
CA PHE A 114 8.78 -3.00 1.58
C PHE A 114 10.21 -3.51 1.48
N PRO A 115 11.16 -3.01 2.30
CA PRO A 115 12.57 -3.25 2.08
C PRO A 115 12.99 -4.72 2.16
N GLY A 116 13.16 -5.41 1.02
CA GLY A 116 13.53 -6.83 0.97
C GLY A 116 12.36 -7.81 1.07
N TRP A 117 11.13 -7.30 1.01
CA TRP A 117 9.91 -8.12 0.94
C TRP A 117 9.02 -7.64 -0.19
N ILE A 118 8.21 -8.54 -0.71
CA ILE A 118 7.05 -8.17 -1.51
C ILE A 118 5.98 -7.58 -0.57
N PRO A 119 5.14 -6.61 -1.01
CA PRO A 119 4.01 -6.15 -0.19
C PRO A 119 3.15 -7.31 0.31
N LEU A 120 2.82 -7.32 1.61
CA LEU A 120 2.16 -8.46 2.27
C LEU A 120 0.73 -8.71 1.79
N PHE A 121 0.07 -7.69 1.23
CA PHE A 121 -1.32 -7.77 0.77
C PHE A 121 -1.53 -6.90 -0.47
N PRO A 122 -2.44 -7.27 -1.38
CA PRO A 122 -2.82 -6.40 -2.50
C PRO A 122 -3.29 -5.03 -2.01
N THR A 123 -3.92 -4.94 -0.84
CA THR A 123 -4.38 -3.68 -0.23
C THR A 123 -3.25 -2.73 0.19
N ASN A 124 -2.00 -3.21 0.22
CA ASN A 124 -0.84 -2.39 0.55
C ASN A 124 -0.31 -1.62 -0.67
N LEU A 125 -0.82 -1.89 -1.86
CA LEU A 125 -0.45 -1.17 -3.07
C LEU A 125 -1.46 -0.08 -3.41
N ASN A 126 -0.93 0.98 -4.01
CA ASN A 126 -1.75 1.96 -4.70
C ASN A 126 -2.52 1.25 -5.83
N PRO A 127 -3.86 1.37 -5.90
CA PRO A 127 -4.62 0.83 -7.02
C PRO A 127 -4.25 1.48 -8.36
N ASP A 128 -3.57 2.62 -8.35
CA ASP A 128 -2.98 3.26 -9.51
C ASP A 128 -1.48 2.94 -9.64
N VAL A 129 -1.18 2.05 -10.59
CA VAL A 129 0.19 1.63 -10.94
C VAL A 129 1.04 2.82 -11.39
N ALA A 130 0.48 3.79 -12.13
CA ALA A 130 1.24 4.94 -12.59
C ALA A 130 1.71 5.80 -11.41
N SER A 131 0.79 6.11 -10.50
CA SER A 131 1.14 6.85 -9.30
C SER A 131 2.11 6.10 -8.37
N TYR A 132 2.08 4.77 -8.34
CA TYR A 132 3.10 3.98 -7.62
C TYR A 132 4.51 4.23 -8.17
N TYR A 133 4.68 4.19 -9.50
CA TYR A 133 5.98 4.49 -10.13
C TYR A 133 6.41 5.95 -9.90
N GLU A 134 5.49 6.90 -10.02
CA GLU A 134 5.76 8.31 -9.73
C GLU A 134 6.23 8.48 -8.28
N ALA A 135 5.61 7.80 -7.31
CA ALA A 135 6.04 7.83 -5.92
C ALA A 135 7.46 7.27 -5.75
N MET A 136 7.80 6.17 -6.42
CA MET A 136 9.16 5.61 -6.38
C MET A 136 10.19 6.56 -6.98
N ASP A 137 9.87 7.20 -8.11
CA ASP A 137 10.76 8.15 -8.77
C ASP A 137 10.97 9.40 -7.90
N VAL A 138 9.93 9.87 -7.21
CA VAL A 138 10.05 10.94 -6.20
C VAL A 138 11.01 10.50 -5.09
N ILE A 139 10.81 9.33 -4.48
CA ILE A 139 11.66 8.83 -3.38
C ILE A 139 13.12 8.73 -3.85
N LEU A 140 13.38 8.14 -5.02
CA LEU A 140 14.73 7.98 -5.58
C LEU A 140 15.42 9.32 -5.87
N GLY A 141 14.66 10.40 -6.04
CA GLY A 141 15.18 11.76 -6.23
C GLY A 141 15.79 12.39 -4.98
N TYR A 142 15.48 11.89 -3.77
CA TYR A 142 16.04 12.40 -2.52
C TYR A 142 17.37 11.74 -2.18
N ASP A 143 18.27 12.45 -1.51
CA ASP A 143 19.52 11.86 -1.01
C ASP A 143 19.41 11.46 0.46
N PHE A 144 18.96 10.21 0.70
CA PHE A 144 18.79 9.64 2.03
C PHE A 144 19.71 8.44 2.24
N ASP A 145 20.15 8.26 3.48
CA ASP A 145 20.92 7.10 3.91
C ASP A 145 19.98 5.95 4.33
N VAL A 146 18.85 6.29 4.95
CA VAL A 146 17.91 5.34 5.55
C VAL A 146 16.47 5.65 5.13
N LEU A 147 15.73 4.60 4.77
CA LEU A 147 14.29 4.63 4.50
C LEU A 147 13.51 4.00 5.66
N MET A 148 12.55 4.75 6.23
CA MET A 148 11.57 4.24 7.19
C MET A 148 10.24 3.96 6.49
N ALA A 149 9.90 2.68 6.33
CA ALA A 149 8.75 2.21 5.56
C ALA A 149 7.46 1.95 6.36
N GLY A 150 7.52 2.03 7.70
CA GLY A 150 6.37 1.82 8.60
C GLY A 150 6.08 0.35 8.94
N HIS A 151 6.19 -0.58 8.00
CA HIS A 151 6.05 -2.02 8.25
C HIS A 151 7.37 -2.79 8.15
N LEU A 152 7.36 -4.00 8.75
CA LEU A 152 8.46 -4.96 8.80
C LEU A 152 9.63 -4.53 9.70
N THR A 153 10.66 -5.37 9.78
CA THR A 153 11.71 -5.26 10.80
C THR A 153 13.01 -4.63 10.30
N ARG A 154 13.06 -4.19 9.04
CA ARG A 154 14.29 -3.69 8.41
C ARG A 154 14.07 -2.29 7.85
N MET A 155 15.05 -1.42 8.09
CA MET A 155 15.15 -0.14 7.41
C MET A 155 15.56 -0.34 5.94
N GLY A 156 15.05 0.50 5.06
CA GLY A 156 15.37 0.44 3.64
C GLY A 156 16.50 1.39 3.22
N THR A 157 16.86 1.26 1.96
CA THR A 157 17.82 2.09 1.23
C THR A 157 17.26 2.42 -0.15
N LYS A 158 17.95 3.27 -0.93
CA LYS A 158 17.61 3.48 -2.35
C LYS A 158 17.57 2.19 -3.15
N ALA A 159 18.45 1.23 -2.85
CA ALA A 159 18.47 -0.07 -3.51
C ALA A 159 17.17 -0.84 -3.26
N ASP A 160 16.56 -0.69 -2.08
CA ASP A 160 15.28 -1.33 -1.76
C ASP A 160 14.10 -0.71 -2.50
N VAL A 161 14.14 0.62 -2.69
CA VAL A 161 13.16 1.34 -3.52
C VAL A 161 13.26 0.86 -4.97
N GLN A 162 14.48 0.76 -5.51
CA GLN A 162 14.72 0.24 -6.85
C GLN A 162 14.28 -1.23 -6.99
N LEU A 163 14.60 -2.06 -5.99
CA LEU A 163 14.22 -3.48 -5.95
C LEU A 163 12.69 -3.65 -6.02
N ASN A 164 11.94 -2.88 -5.22
CA ASN A 164 10.48 -2.89 -5.25
C ASN A 164 9.95 -2.41 -6.62
N ARG A 165 10.46 -1.28 -7.11
CA ARG A 165 10.07 -0.72 -8.42
C ARG A 165 10.29 -1.71 -9.57
N ASP A 166 11.43 -2.37 -9.60
CA ASP A 166 11.78 -3.35 -10.63
C ASP A 166 10.94 -4.63 -10.52
N LEU A 167 10.64 -5.09 -9.30
CA LEU A 167 9.75 -6.24 -9.10
C LEU A 167 8.37 -5.97 -9.70
N PHE A 168 7.82 -4.77 -9.47
CA PHE A 168 6.52 -4.39 -10.04
C PHE A 168 6.55 -4.23 -11.56
N ALA A 169 7.70 -3.86 -12.14
CA ALA A 169 7.86 -3.86 -13.59
C ALA A 169 7.78 -5.28 -14.14
N ASP A 170 8.42 -6.23 -13.46
CA ASP A 170 8.41 -7.63 -13.85
C ASP A 170 7.03 -8.30 -13.68
N ILE A 171 6.30 -7.91 -12.62
CA ILE A 171 4.90 -8.30 -12.40
C ILE A 171 4.02 -7.78 -13.54
N LEU A 172 4.23 -6.53 -14.00
CA LEU A 172 3.47 -5.96 -15.11
C LEU A 172 3.79 -6.67 -16.45
N GLU A 173 5.06 -6.99 -16.69
CA GLU A 173 5.47 -7.78 -17.86
C GLU A 173 4.87 -9.19 -17.83
N GLY A 174 4.92 -9.87 -16.68
CA GLY A 174 4.29 -11.18 -16.49
C GLY A 174 2.77 -11.14 -16.69
N ALA A 175 2.10 -10.08 -16.22
CA ALA A 175 0.67 -9.91 -16.41
C ALA A 175 0.34 -9.75 -17.90
N THR A 176 1.13 -8.94 -18.61
CA THR A 176 1.02 -8.74 -20.06
C THR A 176 1.22 -10.06 -20.82
N ALA A 177 2.21 -10.86 -20.42
CA ALA A 177 2.44 -12.19 -20.98
C ALA A 177 1.27 -13.14 -20.72
N GLY A 178 0.69 -13.13 -19.51
CA GLY A 178 -0.49 -13.91 -19.16
C GLY A 178 -1.72 -13.53 -20.00
N PHE A 179 -1.97 -12.23 -20.19
CA PHE A 179 -3.04 -11.76 -21.08
C PHE A 179 -2.86 -12.21 -22.53
N ALA A 180 -1.62 -12.24 -23.03
CA ALA A 180 -1.31 -12.66 -24.39
C ALA A 180 -1.39 -14.18 -24.59
N ALA A 181 -1.00 -14.97 -23.59
CA ALA A 181 -0.88 -16.42 -23.69
C ALA A 181 -2.18 -17.18 -23.39
N VAL A 182 -3.06 -16.64 -22.54
CA VAL A 182 -4.26 -17.37 -22.09
C VAL A 182 -5.43 -17.17 -23.07
N SER A 183 -5.75 -18.23 -23.81
CA SER A 183 -6.88 -18.28 -24.74
C SER A 183 -8.23 -18.35 -24.01
N GLN A 184 -9.09 -17.35 -24.22
CA GLN A 184 -10.46 -17.36 -23.69
C GLN A 184 -11.28 -18.53 -24.23
N ALA A 185 -11.04 -18.95 -25.47
CA ALA A 185 -11.72 -20.08 -26.09
C ALA A 185 -11.38 -21.40 -25.37
N ASP A 186 -10.11 -21.60 -25.02
CA ASP A 186 -9.66 -22.82 -24.32
C ASP A 186 -10.16 -22.85 -22.87
N VAL A 187 -10.28 -21.68 -22.22
CA VAL A 187 -10.95 -21.58 -20.91
C VAL A 187 -12.43 -21.93 -21.04
N GLY A 188 -13.12 -21.39 -22.05
CA GLY A 188 -14.53 -21.69 -22.34
C GLY A 188 -14.78 -23.18 -22.57
N ALA A 189 -13.95 -23.82 -23.38
CA ALA A 189 -14.03 -25.26 -23.62
C ALA A 189 -13.78 -26.07 -22.33
N GLY A 190 -12.81 -25.67 -21.50
CA GLY A 190 -12.47 -26.37 -20.26
C GLY A 190 -13.51 -26.24 -19.14
N THR A 191 -14.30 -25.16 -19.14
CA THR A 191 -15.36 -24.94 -18.13
C THR A 191 -16.70 -25.55 -18.51
N ALA A 192 -16.89 -25.90 -19.79
CA ALA A 192 -18.12 -26.46 -20.36
C ALA A 192 -19.39 -25.60 -20.11
N VAL A 193 -19.22 -24.29 -19.90
CA VAL A 193 -20.34 -23.36 -19.64
C VAL A 193 -21.28 -23.19 -20.84
N SER A 194 -20.84 -23.56 -22.05
CA SER A 194 -21.62 -23.53 -23.28
C SER A 194 -22.39 -24.83 -23.56
N ASP A 195 -22.12 -25.91 -22.84
CA ASP A 195 -22.84 -27.18 -22.97
C ASP A 195 -24.12 -27.14 -22.14
N PRO A 196 -25.33 -27.14 -22.76
CA PRO A 196 -26.60 -27.07 -22.04
C PRO A 196 -26.88 -28.30 -21.16
N THR A 197 -26.11 -29.38 -21.31
CA THR A 197 -26.23 -30.60 -20.49
C THR A 197 -25.30 -30.59 -19.27
N ASN A 198 -24.36 -29.65 -19.21
CA ASN A 198 -23.42 -29.53 -18.10
C ASN A 198 -24.04 -28.81 -16.89
N PRO A 199 -23.78 -29.23 -15.64
CA PRO A 199 -24.24 -28.51 -14.44
C PRO A 199 -23.80 -27.04 -14.36
N ASN A 200 -22.73 -26.66 -15.07
CA ASN A 200 -22.21 -25.30 -15.13
C ASN A 200 -22.76 -24.48 -16.32
N ALA A 201 -23.74 -25.01 -17.08
CA ALA A 201 -24.32 -24.34 -18.22
C ALA A 201 -24.74 -22.90 -17.89
N GLY A 202 -24.26 -21.92 -18.68
CA GLY A 202 -24.56 -20.50 -18.49
C GLY A 202 -23.84 -19.82 -17.31
N ASN A 203 -22.96 -20.52 -16.57
CA ASN A 203 -22.22 -19.92 -15.46
C ASN A 203 -21.05 -19.05 -15.95
N VAL A 204 -21.36 -17.82 -16.38
CA VAL A 204 -20.36 -16.85 -16.85
C VAL A 204 -19.32 -16.49 -15.79
N TRP A 205 -19.67 -16.55 -14.50
CA TRP A 205 -18.72 -16.27 -13.41
C TRP A 205 -17.61 -17.32 -13.30
N LEU A 206 -17.93 -18.59 -13.59
CA LEU A 206 -16.92 -19.65 -13.69
C LEU A 206 -15.92 -19.35 -14.81
N LEU A 207 -16.41 -18.96 -15.99
CA LEU A 207 -15.56 -18.57 -17.12
C LEU A 207 -14.61 -17.42 -16.76
N PHE A 208 -15.13 -16.34 -16.16
CA PHE A 208 -14.31 -15.19 -15.75
C PHE A 208 -13.28 -15.56 -14.69
N THR A 209 -13.69 -16.35 -13.69
CA THR A 209 -12.79 -16.76 -12.59
C THR A 209 -11.65 -17.62 -13.11
N GLU A 210 -11.94 -18.59 -13.98
CA GLU A 210 -10.92 -19.46 -14.58
C GLU A 210 -9.99 -18.71 -15.53
N LEU A 211 -10.51 -17.73 -16.28
CA LEU A 211 -9.69 -16.89 -17.14
C LEU A 211 -8.68 -16.08 -16.32
N ILE A 212 -9.15 -15.37 -15.28
CA ILE A 212 -8.29 -14.57 -14.40
C ILE A 212 -7.30 -15.46 -13.65
N ALA A 213 -7.73 -16.62 -13.18
CA ALA A 213 -6.86 -17.57 -12.47
C ALA A 213 -5.70 -18.04 -13.36
N ARG A 214 -5.98 -18.44 -14.61
CA ARG A 214 -4.94 -18.87 -15.55
C ARG A 214 -3.99 -17.74 -15.94
N GLN A 215 -4.51 -16.53 -16.14
CA GLN A 215 -3.67 -15.36 -16.41
C GLN A 215 -2.76 -15.04 -15.22
N THR A 216 -3.30 -15.14 -14.00
CA THR A 216 -2.55 -14.98 -12.75
C THR A 216 -1.47 -16.05 -12.60
N ASP A 217 -1.77 -17.30 -12.94
CA ASP A 217 -0.78 -18.39 -12.92
C ASP A 217 0.36 -18.18 -13.90
N MET A 218 0.04 -17.76 -15.13
CA MET A 218 1.06 -17.44 -16.12
C MET A 218 1.94 -16.27 -15.68
N CYS A 219 1.34 -15.22 -15.10
CA CYS A 219 2.12 -14.13 -14.55
C CYS A 219 3.03 -14.58 -13.39
N ALA A 220 2.48 -15.34 -12.44
CA ALA A 220 3.24 -15.81 -11.30
C ALA A 220 4.42 -16.68 -11.76
N ALA A 221 4.19 -17.60 -12.70
CA ALA A 221 5.25 -18.42 -13.29
C ALA A 221 6.31 -17.57 -14.01
N TYR A 222 5.90 -16.54 -14.76
CA TYR A 222 6.81 -15.63 -15.45
C TYR A 222 7.78 -14.92 -14.49
N VAL A 223 7.25 -14.41 -13.37
CA VAL A 223 8.05 -13.72 -12.35
C VAL A 223 8.90 -14.71 -11.57
N LEU A 224 8.37 -15.88 -11.19
CA LEU A 224 9.14 -16.88 -10.43
C LEU A 224 10.24 -17.56 -11.26
N ASP A 225 10.13 -17.58 -12.59
CA ASP A 225 11.18 -18.03 -13.51
C ASP A 225 12.16 -16.90 -13.91
N SER A 226 12.10 -15.72 -13.27
CA SER A 226 12.92 -14.56 -13.66
C SER A 226 14.42 -14.82 -13.69
N ALA A 227 14.91 -15.85 -13.00
CA ALA A 227 16.33 -16.23 -13.01
C ALA A 227 16.81 -16.50 -14.45
N SER A 228 15.95 -17.03 -15.32
CA SER A 228 16.24 -17.23 -16.75
C SER A 228 16.42 -15.92 -17.52
N ARG A 229 15.94 -14.80 -16.96
CA ARG A 229 16.00 -13.43 -17.48
C ARG A 229 17.00 -12.54 -16.74
N GLY A 230 17.83 -13.12 -15.87
CA GLY A 230 18.95 -12.44 -15.22
C GLY A 230 18.63 -11.80 -13.86
N ARG A 231 17.50 -12.15 -13.24
CA ARG A 231 17.11 -11.67 -11.90
C ARG A 231 16.49 -12.77 -11.08
N ASP A 232 16.91 -12.99 -9.83
CA ASP A 232 16.34 -14.08 -9.01
C ASP A 232 15.48 -13.51 -7.88
N TRP A 233 14.18 -13.28 -8.15
CA TRP A 233 13.28 -12.72 -7.16
C TRP A 233 13.11 -13.59 -5.92
N LEU A 234 13.18 -14.92 -6.08
CA LEU A 234 13.12 -15.86 -4.95
C LEU A 234 14.31 -15.68 -4.01
N ALA A 235 15.48 -15.33 -4.54
CA ALA A 235 16.67 -15.04 -3.75
C ALA A 235 16.71 -13.60 -3.21
N GLU A 236 16.14 -12.63 -3.94
CA GLU A 236 16.25 -11.20 -3.64
C GLU A 236 15.10 -10.64 -2.77
N VAL A 237 13.90 -11.23 -2.85
CA VAL A 237 12.69 -10.67 -2.23
C VAL A 237 11.93 -11.73 -1.44
N ALA A 238 11.91 -11.57 -0.12
CA ALA A 238 11.21 -12.50 0.75
C ALA A 238 9.69 -12.45 0.57
N GLY A 239 9.06 -13.63 0.55
CA GLY A 239 7.61 -13.80 0.44
C GLY A 239 7.05 -13.70 -0.98
N VAL A 240 7.90 -13.51 -2.00
CA VAL A 240 7.45 -13.41 -3.40
C VAL A 240 6.69 -14.67 -3.84
N ASP A 241 7.14 -15.86 -3.46
CA ASP A 241 6.45 -17.13 -3.72
C ASP A 241 5.09 -17.27 -3.00
N LEU A 242 4.90 -16.52 -1.91
CA LEU A 242 3.71 -16.61 -1.06
C LEU A 242 2.63 -15.62 -1.46
N THR A 243 2.98 -14.36 -1.73
CA THR A 243 1.99 -13.29 -1.91
C THR A 243 1.83 -12.84 -3.36
N LEU A 244 2.70 -13.25 -4.29
CA LEU A 244 2.65 -12.81 -5.68
C LEU A 244 1.30 -13.08 -6.33
N ARG A 245 0.73 -14.30 -6.18
CA ARG A 245 -0.62 -14.60 -6.70
C ARG A 245 -1.70 -13.65 -6.15
N THR A 246 -1.53 -13.14 -4.93
CA THR A 246 -2.50 -12.20 -4.32
C THR A 246 -2.37 -10.78 -4.89
N GLN A 247 -1.20 -10.38 -5.41
CA GLN A 247 -1.01 -9.07 -6.04
C GLN A 247 -1.86 -8.88 -7.30
N HIS A 248 -2.24 -9.97 -7.97
CA HIS A 248 -3.05 -9.94 -9.19
C HIS A 248 -4.56 -9.80 -8.94
N THR A 249 -5.00 -9.83 -7.69
CA THR A 249 -6.44 -9.87 -7.35
C THR A 249 -7.10 -8.49 -7.24
N GLN A 250 -6.38 -7.39 -7.52
CA GLN A 250 -6.99 -6.06 -7.57
C GLN A 250 -7.57 -5.77 -8.95
N THR A 251 -8.89 -5.90 -9.08
CA THR A 251 -9.63 -5.11 -10.06
C THR A 251 -9.50 -3.63 -9.67
N PRO A 252 -9.23 -2.71 -10.61
CA PRO A 252 -9.33 -1.28 -10.35
C PRO A 252 -10.71 -1.00 -9.75
N GLN A 253 -10.77 -0.40 -8.55
CA GLN A 253 -12.03 0.09 -8.01
C GLN A 253 -12.51 1.22 -8.92
N GLN A 254 -13.33 0.88 -9.92
CA GLN A 254 -14.15 1.88 -10.58
C GLN A 254 -15.05 2.52 -9.52
N PRO A 255 -15.24 3.85 -9.54
CA PRO A 255 -16.17 4.50 -8.63
C PRO A 255 -17.56 3.89 -8.80
N PRO A 256 -18.33 3.67 -7.72
CA PRO A 256 -19.59 2.97 -7.80
C PRO A 256 -20.57 3.74 -8.68
N LEU A 257 -20.98 3.13 -9.80
CA LEU A 257 -22.20 3.49 -10.49
C LEU A 257 -23.36 3.32 -9.50
N GLY A 258 -24.17 4.35 -9.39
CA GLY A 258 -25.08 4.55 -8.28
C GLY A 258 -26.04 3.41 -7.97
N SER A 259 -26.40 3.38 -6.69
CA SER A 259 -27.67 2.96 -6.11
C SER A 259 -27.78 1.57 -5.46
N LYS A 260 -28.07 1.67 -4.15
CA LYS A 260 -28.92 0.85 -3.27
C LYS A 260 -28.51 -0.59 -2.97
N THR A 261 -28.15 -0.77 -1.70
CA THR A 261 -28.06 -2.01 -0.92
C THR A 261 -29.19 -3.01 -1.21
N PRO A 262 -28.89 -4.31 -1.12
CA PRO A 262 -29.44 -5.05 0.02
C PRO A 262 -28.40 -5.85 0.81
N THR A 263 -28.71 -5.95 2.09
CA THR A 263 -28.13 -6.75 3.18
C THR A 263 -27.91 -8.23 2.85
N GLY A 264 -26.83 -8.82 3.37
CA GLY A 264 -26.84 -10.24 3.75
C GLY A 264 -25.51 -11.00 3.63
N VAL A 265 -25.02 -11.44 4.80
CA VAL A 265 -24.08 -12.56 5.07
C VAL A 265 -22.56 -12.26 4.97
N VAL A 266 -22.02 -11.91 6.13
CA VAL A 266 -20.61 -12.09 6.52
C VAL A 266 -20.43 -13.52 7.05
N ARG A 267 -19.39 -14.24 6.62
CA ARG A 267 -18.46 -15.02 7.49
C ARG A 267 -17.19 -15.39 6.73
N THR A 268 -16.03 -14.91 7.16
CA THR A 268 -14.86 -15.75 7.44
C THR A 268 -13.98 -14.98 8.43
N ALA A 269 -13.73 -15.59 9.59
CA ALA A 269 -12.86 -15.08 10.62
C ALA A 269 -11.47 -15.67 10.43
N PHE A 270 -10.42 -14.85 10.44
CA PHE A 270 -9.05 -15.30 10.69
C PHE A 270 -8.62 -14.76 12.05
N LYS A 271 -8.40 -15.68 12.99
CA LYS A 271 -7.65 -15.43 14.22
C LYS A 271 -6.17 -15.50 13.88
N PHE A 272 -5.42 -14.45 14.19
CA PHE A 272 -3.99 -14.56 14.45
C PHE A 272 -3.77 -14.38 15.95
N TRP A 273 -2.82 -15.15 16.47
CA TRP A 273 -2.38 -15.16 17.87
C TRP A 273 -1.74 -13.83 18.27
#